data_AF-A0A842RJ25-F1
#
_entry.id   AF-A0A842RJ25-F1
#
_cell.length_a   1.000
_cell.length_b   1.000
_cell.length_c   1.000
_cell.angle_alpha   90.00
_cell.angle_beta   90.00
_cell.angle_gamma   90.00
#
_symmetry.space_group_name_H-M   'P 1'
#
loop_
_entity.id
_entity.type
_entity.pdbx_description
1 polymer ?
#
loop_
_entity_poly.entity_id
_entity_poly.type
_entity_poly.pdbx_seq_one_letter_code
_entity_poly.pdbx_strand_id
1 'polypeptide(L)'
;MYSASIQLNINCPKCESIIVINGPSDYAHCNACQKDTSLKPAFWKDLLYDVLESVVTDLKVGEDVTWTSLGRFYRKITFTKVQPFCHECRKTLALSKVNPKKESNIKCSKCGADNKISPVPPPLKRIFPAIDYFVNAQVLSKEELLEPAISGGVGITCPKCGGSLIIDGTERLVLCEYCGLNVYLSDDLWLRLHPVLVKSEWFIVYDEKRVKKINFDVY
;
A
#
# COMPACT_ATOMS: atom_id res chain seq x y z
N MET A 1 -8.58 -20.19 10.87
CA MET A 1 -8.24 -19.11 9.93
C MET A 1 -6.79 -18.75 10.17
N TYR A 2 -6.01 -18.67 9.11
CA TYR A 2 -4.58 -18.37 9.17
C TYR A 2 -4.34 -17.00 8.55
N SER A 3 -3.20 -16.41 8.86
CA SER A 3 -2.84 -15.10 8.34
C SER A 3 -1.34 -14.90 8.31
N ALA A 4 -0.93 -13.98 7.47
CA ALA A 4 0.43 -13.48 7.42
C ALA A 4 0.43 -11.95 7.35
N SER A 5 1.34 -11.30 8.05
CA SER A 5 1.63 -9.88 7.86
C SER A 5 2.47 -9.71 6.60
N ILE A 6 2.31 -8.56 5.94
CA ILE A 6 3.08 -8.17 4.76
C ILE A 6 3.49 -6.71 4.92
N GLN A 7 4.75 -6.48 4.56
CA GLN A 7 5.37 -5.19 4.39
C GLN A 7 6.06 -5.16 3.04
N LEU A 8 5.66 -4.26 2.14
CA LEU A 8 6.15 -4.26 0.76
C LEU A 8 6.61 -2.88 0.33
N ASN A 9 7.83 -2.83 -0.21
CA ASN A 9 8.37 -1.69 -0.92
C ASN A 9 8.79 -2.12 -2.33
N ILE A 10 8.60 -1.24 -3.31
CA ILE A 10 9.18 -1.37 -4.64
C ILE A 10 10.02 -0.14 -4.98
N ASN A 11 10.95 -0.24 -5.91
CA ASN A 11 11.61 0.93 -6.47
C ASN A 11 10.81 1.46 -7.67
N CYS A 12 10.69 2.78 -7.76
CA CYS A 12 10.11 3.45 -8.90
C CYS A 12 10.93 3.14 -10.16
N PRO A 13 10.33 2.62 -11.24
CA PRO A 13 11.04 2.31 -12.49
C PRO A 13 11.49 3.56 -13.26
N LYS A 14 11.18 4.77 -12.77
CA LYS A 14 11.48 6.05 -13.43
C LYS A 14 12.58 6.86 -12.73
N CYS A 15 12.68 6.76 -11.41
CA CYS A 15 13.61 7.56 -10.61
C CYS A 15 14.24 6.78 -9.46
N GLU A 16 13.99 5.47 -9.38
CA GLU A 16 14.55 4.53 -8.39
C GLU A 16 14.20 4.80 -6.92
N SER A 17 13.47 5.88 -6.65
CA SER A 17 12.94 6.18 -5.31
C SER A 17 12.03 5.06 -4.81
N ILE A 18 12.05 4.85 -3.50
CA ILE A 18 11.25 3.82 -2.85
C ILE A 18 9.77 4.23 -2.87
N ILE A 19 8.91 3.30 -3.29
CA ILE A 19 7.46 3.40 -3.21
C ILE A 19 6.97 2.36 -2.20
N VAL A 20 6.24 2.82 -1.20
CA VAL A 20 5.60 1.99 -0.17
C VAL A 20 4.29 1.44 -0.71
N ILE A 21 4.06 0.13 -0.52
CA ILE A 21 2.84 -0.55 -0.95
C ILE A 21 2.14 -1.17 0.27
N ASN A 22 1.05 -0.53 0.70
CA ASN A 22 0.29 -0.89 1.90
C ASN A 22 -0.92 -1.80 1.60
N GLY A 23 -1.00 -2.39 0.42
CA GLY A 23 -2.07 -3.31 0.04
C GLY A 23 -2.20 -3.50 -1.47
N PRO A 24 -3.09 -4.40 -1.93
CA PRO A 24 -3.35 -4.61 -3.34
C PRO A 24 -3.93 -3.37 -4.03
N SER A 25 -3.29 -2.94 -5.13
CA SER A 25 -3.73 -1.82 -5.97
C SER A 25 -3.33 -2.06 -7.43
N ASP A 26 -4.00 -1.40 -8.37
CA ASP A 26 -3.66 -1.48 -9.80
C ASP A 26 -2.47 -0.57 -10.16
N TYR A 27 -2.15 0.38 -9.28
CA TYR A 27 -1.11 1.38 -9.47
C TYR A 27 -0.39 1.69 -8.16
N ALA A 28 0.85 2.14 -8.28
CA ALA A 28 1.64 2.71 -7.22
C ALA A 28 2.12 4.10 -7.64
N HIS A 29 1.80 5.11 -6.84
CA HIS A 29 2.21 6.49 -7.10
C HIS A 29 3.59 6.77 -6.48
N CYS A 30 4.48 7.41 -7.24
CA CYS A 30 5.81 7.78 -6.76
C CYS A 30 5.83 9.23 -6.28
N ASN A 31 5.91 9.45 -4.97
CA ASN A 31 5.94 10.82 -4.41
C ASN A 31 7.15 11.65 -4.85
N ALA A 32 8.25 11.01 -5.29
CA ALA A 32 9.45 11.70 -5.74
C ALA A 32 9.33 12.27 -7.16
N CYS A 33 8.88 11.46 -8.13
CA CYS A 33 8.82 11.85 -9.54
C CYS A 33 7.40 11.99 -10.10
N GLN A 34 6.38 11.74 -9.29
CA GLN A 34 4.96 11.90 -9.60
C GLN A 34 4.43 10.96 -10.69
N LYS A 35 5.21 9.96 -11.08
CA LYS A 35 4.81 8.98 -12.09
C LYS A 35 4.18 7.77 -11.45
N ASP A 36 3.02 7.41 -11.97
CA ASP A 36 2.34 6.16 -11.62
C ASP A 36 3.05 4.96 -12.25
N THR A 37 3.10 3.88 -11.48
CA THR A 37 3.59 2.58 -11.93
C THR A 37 2.45 1.59 -11.88
N SER A 38 2.12 0.98 -13.02
CA SER A 38 1.07 -0.06 -13.07
C SER A 38 1.53 -1.35 -12.39
N LEU A 39 0.77 -1.79 -11.39
CA LEU A 39 0.90 -3.05 -10.69
C LEU A 39 -0.12 -4.05 -11.25
N LYS A 40 0.20 -4.62 -12.42
CA LYS A 40 -0.67 -5.59 -13.11
C LYS A 40 -1.00 -6.80 -12.21
N PRO A 41 -2.11 -7.51 -12.43
CA PRO A 41 -2.45 -8.72 -11.66
C PRO A 41 -1.35 -9.78 -11.58
N ALA A 42 -0.49 -9.88 -12.61
CA ALA A 42 0.68 -10.77 -12.59
C ALA A 42 1.68 -10.43 -11.48
N PHE A 43 1.92 -9.13 -11.20
CA PHE A 43 2.80 -8.72 -10.10
C PHE A 43 2.31 -9.25 -8.74
N TRP A 44 1.02 -9.09 -8.49
CA TRP A 44 0.37 -9.57 -7.27
C TRP A 44 0.32 -11.09 -7.20
N LYS A 45 0.15 -11.74 -8.36
CA LYS A 45 0.23 -13.20 -8.45
C LYS A 45 1.59 -13.69 -8.01
N ASP A 46 2.66 -13.24 -8.65
CA ASP A 46 4.01 -13.72 -8.34
C ASP A 46 4.32 -13.46 -6.86
N LEU A 47 4.03 -12.24 -6.36
CA LEU A 47 4.28 -11.87 -4.98
C LEU A 47 3.50 -12.71 -3.96
N LEU A 48 2.18 -12.85 -4.14
CA LEU A 48 1.34 -13.54 -3.15
C LEU A 48 1.51 -15.06 -3.23
N TYR A 49 1.89 -15.59 -4.38
CA TYR A 49 2.21 -17.00 -4.52
C TYR A 49 3.42 -17.37 -3.66
N ASP A 50 4.53 -16.66 -3.84
CA ASP A 50 5.76 -16.88 -3.07
C ASP A 50 5.47 -16.77 -1.56
N VAL A 51 4.73 -15.73 -1.14
CA VAL A 51 4.36 -15.55 0.28
C VAL A 51 3.50 -16.70 0.78
N LEU A 52 2.45 -17.08 0.05
CA LEU A 52 1.51 -18.13 0.48
C LEU A 52 2.17 -19.50 0.56
N GLU A 53 3.08 -19.81 -0.35
CA GLU A 53 3.89 -21.02 -0.30
C GLU A 53 4.69 -21.05 1.00
N SER A 54 5.56 -20.06 1.20
CA SER A 54 6.47 -20.01 2.35
C SER A 54 5.75 -20.03 3.71
N VAL A 55 4.64 -19.31 3.86
CA VAL A 55 3.88 -19.29 5.13
C VAL A 55 3.15 -20.61 5.42
N VAL A 56 3.03 -21.50 4.44
CA VAL A 56 2.36 -22.80 4.58
C VAL A 56 3.36 -23.96 4.68
N THR A 57 4.50 -23.88 4.00
CA THR A 57 5.51 -24.94 3.94
C THR A 57 6.61 -24.77 4.98
N ASP A 58 7.18 -23.57 5.09
CA ASP A 58 8.51 -23.40 5.70
C ASP A 58 8.47 -22.54 6.97
N LEU A 59 7.56 -21.56 7.04
CA LEU A 59 7.60 -20.52 8.06
C LEU A 59 6.89 -20.90 9.36
N LYS A 60 7.60 -20.76 10.49
CA LYS A 60 7.01 -20.90 11.82
C LYS A 60 6.23 -19.65 12.22
N VAL A 61 5.30 -19.80 13.16
CA VAL A 61 4.52 -18.67 13.67
C VAL A 61 5.44 -17.70 14.40
N GLY A 62 5.37 -16.42 14.03
CA GLY A 62 6.20 -15.35 14.60
C GLY A 62 7.61 -15.22 14.04
N GLU A 63 7.97 -16.04 13.05
CA GLU A 63 9.24 -15.92 12.33
C GLU A 63 9.08 -14.97 11.13
N ASP A 64 9.99 -14.01 11.01
CA ASP A 64 10.00 -13.02 9.93
C ASP A 64 10.91 -13.48 8.79
N VAL A 65 10.40 -13.40 7.56
CA VAL A 65 11.20 -13.60 6.35
C VAL A 65 11.24 -12.31 5.57
N THR A 66 12.43 -11.95 5.07
CA THR A 66 12.60 -10.82 4.15
C THR A 66 13.20 -11.31 2.84
N TRP A 67 12.52 -11.02 1.74
CA TRP A 67 13.01 -11.29 0.40
C TRP A 67 13.27 -10.00 -0.36
N THR A 68 14.32 -10.05 -1.18
CA THR A 68 14.61 -9.03 -2.16
C THR A 68 14.69 -9.71 -3.51
N SER A 69 13.95 -9.24 -4.50
CA SER A 69 14.05 -9.77 -5.85
C SER A 69 14.28 -8.67 -6.87
N LEU A 70 15.24 -8.92 -7.75
CA LEU A 70 15.55 -8.12 -8.94
C LEU A 70 14.67 -8.60 -10.10
N GLY A 71 13.35 -8.42 -9.97
CA GLY A 71 12.40 -8.70 -11.05
C GLY A 71 12.16 -7.46 -11.91
N ARG A 72 10.96 -7.38 -12.52
CA ARG A 72 10.49 -6.15 -13.19
C ARG A 72 10.56 -4.91 -12.31
N PHE A 73 10.41 -5.11 -11.00
CA PHE A 73 10.67 -4.13 -9.98
C PHE A 73 11.69 -4.71 -9.01
N TYR A 74 12.66 -3.91 -8.57
CA TYR A 74 13.32 -4.19 -7.30
C TYR A 74 12.24 -4.13 -6.22
N ARG A 75 11.93 -5.27 -5.61
CA ARG A 75 10.95 -5.38 -4.52
C ARG A 75 11.64 -5.90 -3.28
N LYS A 76 11.33 -5.28 -2.14
CA LYS A 76 11.68 -5.78 -0.80
C LYS A 76 10.39 -6.08 -0.06
N ILE A 77 10.17 -7.35 0.24
CA ILE A 77 9.02 -7.82 1.00
C ILE A 77 9.48 -8.42 2.31
N THR A 78 8.80 -8.07 3.39
CA THR A 78 8.93 -8.73 4.69
C THR A 78 7.56 -9.30 5.05
N PHE A 79 7.51 -10.56 5.47
CA PHE A 79 6.26 -11.20 5.87
C PHE A 79 6.49 -12.19 7.02
N THR A 80 5.44 -12.39 7.81
CA THR A 80 5.47 -13.17 9.05
C THR A 80 4.19 -13.97 9.17
N LYS A 81 4.26 -15.26 9.52
CA LYS A 81 3.05 -16.03 9.86
C LYS A 81 2.57 -15.60 11.25
N VAL A 82 1.55 -14.75 11.32
CA VAL A 82 1.05 -14.17 12.58
C VAL A 82 -0.42 -13.77 12.46
N GLN A 83 -1.14 -13.77 13.58
CA GLN A 83 -2.52 -13.25 13.65
C GLN A 83 -2.56 -11.72 13.46
N PRO A 84 -3.61 -11.15 12.82
CA PRO A 84 -3.71 -9.71 12.65
C PRO A 84 -3.81 -9.01 13.99
N PHE A 85 -3.19 -7.85 14.10
CA PHE A 85 -3.22 -7.02 15.29
C PHE A 85 -3.71 -5.61 14.98
N CYS A 86 -4.18 -4.94 16.02
CA CYS A 86 -4.61 -3.56 15.94
C CYS A 86 -3.44 -2.65 15.53
N HIS A 87 -3.66 -1.77 14.55
CA HIS A 87 -2.63 -0.83 14.09
C HIS A 87 -2.20 0.16 15.18
N GLU A 88 -3.11 0.52 16.09
CA GLU A 88 -2.83 1.42 17.22
C GLU A 88 -2.15 0.71 18.40
N CYS A 89 -2.82 -0.30 19.00
CA CYS A 89 -2.39 -0.85 20.29
C CYS A 89 -1.71 -2.23 20.20
N ARG A 90 -1.52 -2.75 18.99
CA ARG A 90 -0.89 -4.05 18.68
C ARG A 90 -1.55 -5.29 19.31
N LYS A 91 -2.72 -5.16 19.95
CA LYS A 91 -3.49 -6.32 20.43
C LYS A 91 -4.02 -7.13 19.26
N THR A 92 -3.88 -8.45 19.33
CA THR A 92 -4.46 -9.40 18.37
C THR A 92 -5.96 -9.18 18.18
N LEU A 93 -6.39 -9.15 16.93
CA LEU A 93 -7.77 -8.98 16.51
C LEU A 93 -8.48 -10.34 16.45
N ALA A 94 -9.73 -10.37 16.90
CA ALA A 94 -10.54 -11.59 16.86
C ALA A 94 -11.22 -11.73 15.49
N LEU A 95 -10.72 -12.64 14.65
CA LEU A 95 -11.21 -12.84 13.28
C LEU A 95 -12.46 -13.73 13.16
N SER A 96 -12.83 -14.46 14.22
CA SER A 96 -13.80 -15.57 14.16
C SER A 96 -15.23 -15.18 13.78
N LYS A 97 -15.57 -13.89 13.78
CA LYS A 97 -16.91 -13.37 13.47
C LYS A 97 -16.97 -12.43 12.27
N VAL A 98 -15.85 -12.22 11.60
CA VAL A 98 -15.73 -11.19 10.57
C VAL A 98 -16.38 -11.65 9.28
N ASN A 99 -17.28 -10.83 8.73
CA ASN A 99 -17.82 -11.03 7.39
C ASN A 99 -17.44 -9.86 6.47
N PRO A 100 -16.36 -9.99 5.67
CA PRO A 100 -15.86 -8.91 4.82
C PRO A 100 -16.83 -8.49 3.70
N LYS A 101 -17.94 -9.21 3.49
CA LYS A 101 -19.02 -8.80 2.57
C LYS A 101 -20.05 -7.87 3.23
N LYS A 102 -20.08 -7.82 4.57
CA LYS A 102 -21.05 -7.02 5.35
C LYS A 102 -20.37 -5.94 6.18
N GLU A 103 -19.10 -6.14 6.51
CA GLU A 103 -18.33 -5.29 7.40
C GLU A 103 -17.11 -4.76 6.66
N SER A 104 -16.79 -3.49 6.89
CA SER A 104 -15.58 -2.82 6.36
C SER A 104 -14.52 -2.58 7.44
N ASN A 105 -14.83 -2.79 8.72
CA ASN A 105 -13.92 -2.58 9.84
C ASN A 105 -14.10 -3.63 10.97
N ILE A 106 -13.03 -3.87 11.73
CA ILE A 106 -13.03 -4.63 13.00
C ILE A 106 -12.62 -3.69 14.14
N LYS A 107 -13.47 -3.54 15.15
CA LYS A 107 -13.12 -2.76 16.35
C LYS A 107 -12.16 -3.53 17.26
N CYS A 108 -11.09 -2.87 17.68
CA CYS A 108 -10.17 -3.43 18.66
C CYS A 108 -10.82 -3.52 20.05
N SER A 109 -10.80 -4.71 20.66
CA SER A 109 -11.35 -4.93 22.00
C SER A 109 -10.57 -4.29 23.16
N LYS A 110 -9.41 -3.65 22.90
CA LYS A 110 -8.61 -2.97 23.92
C LYS A 110 -8.66 -1.46 23.81
N CYS A 111 -8.38 -0.90 22.63
CA CYS A 111 -8.36 0.56 22.44
C CYS A 111 -9.57 1.12 21.68
N GLY A 112 -10.45 0.27 21.14
CA GLY A 112 -11.62 0.71 20.38
C GLY A 112 -11.35 1.14 18.93
N ALA A 113 -10.08 1.22 18.50
CA ALA A 113 -9.70 1.63 17.15
C ALA A 113 -10.30 0.71 16.06
N ASP A 114 -10.72 1.32 14.95
CA ASP A 114 -11.26 0.63 13.78
C ASP A 114 -10.14 0.11 12.88
N ASN A 115 -10.11 -1.20 12.62
CA ASN A 115 -9.11 -1.82 11.75
C ASN A 115 -9.78 -2.21 10.44
N LYS A 116 -9.31 -1.64 9.33
CA LYS A 116 -9.95 -1.82 8.02
C LYS A 116 -9.93 -3.28 7.60
N ILE A 117 -11.02 -3.76 7.03
CA ILE A 117 -11.10 -5.04 6.33
C ILE A 117 -11.57 -4.79 4.92
N SER A 118 -10.93 -5.48 4.00
CA SER A 118 -11.18 -5.31 2.56
C SER A 118 -11.38 -6.68 1.92
N PRO A 119 -12.42 -6.87 1.09
CA PRO A 119 -12.55 -8.09 0.31
C PRO A 119 -11.39 -8.21 -0.68
N VAL A 120 -11.13 -9.43 -1.14
CA VAL A 120 -10.14 -9.66 -2.20
C VAL A 120 -10.68 -9.11 -3.53
N PRO A 121 -9.94 -8.23 -4.23
CA PRO A 121 -10.35 -7.73 -5.54
C PRO A 121 -10.68 -8.88 -6.51
N PRO A 122 -11.73 -8.77 -7.35
CA PRO A 122 -12.17 -9.87 -8.21
C PRO A 122 -11.08 -10.52 -9.07
N PRO A 123 -10.14 -9.77 -9.70
CA PRO A 123 -9.04 -10.38 -10.44
C PRO A 123 -8.17 -11.27 -9.56
N LEU A 124 -7.84 -10.83 -8.34
CA LEU A 124 -7.02 -11.60 -7.40
C LEU A 124 -7.79 -12.77 -6.80
N LYS A 125 -9.11 -12.64 -6.56
CA LYS A 125 -9.91 -13.73 -6.01
C LYS A 125 -10.00 -14.93 -6.94
N ARG A 126 -9.95 -14.71 -8.26
CA ARG A 126 -9.90 -15.78 -9.27
C ARG A 126 -8.58 -16.54 -9.23
N ILE A 127 -7.47 -15.84 -8.96
CA ILE A 127 -6.13 -16.41 -8.90
C ILE A 127 -5.91 -17.12 -7.55
N PHE A 128 -6.35 -16.48 -6.46
CA PHE A 128 -6.19 -16.96 -5.09
C PHE A 128 -7.53 -17.15 -4.39
N PRO A 129 -8.29 -18.21 -4.72
CA PRO A 129 -9.54 -18.51 -4.03
C PRO A 129 -9.33 -18.81 -2.54
N ALA A 130 -8.11 -19.15 -2.13
CA ALA A 130 -7.72 -19.44 -0.76
C ALA A 130 -7.59 -18.20 0.14
N ILE A 131 -7.39 -17.00 -0.42
CA ILE A 131 -7.39 -15.75 0.36
C ILE A 131 -8.84 -15.34 0.60
N ASP A 132 -9.21 -15.15 1.86
CA ASP A 132 -10.57 -14.81 2.25
C ASP A 132 -10.79 -13.29 2.24
N TYR A 133 -9.86 -12.52 2.81
CA TYR A 133 -9.89 -11.04 2.86
C TYR A 133 -8.54 -10.48 3.34
N PHE A 134 -8.44 -9.15 3.35
CA PHE A 134 -7.30 -8.41 3.89
C PHE A 134 -7.68 -7.63 5.15
N VAL A 135 -6.71 -7.43 6.05
CA VAL A 135 -6.84 -6.55 7.23
C VAL A 135 -5.80 -5.45 7.16
N ASN A 136 -6.20 -4.22 7.44
CA ASN A 136 -5.40 -2.99 7.35
C ASN A 136 -4.75 -2.72 5.98
N ALA A 137 -5.17 -3.46 4.93
CA ALA A 137 -4.68 -3.23 3.58
C ALA A 137 -5.33 -1.99 2.97
N GLN A 138 -4.49 -1.13 2.40
CA GLN A 138 -4.90 -0.04 1.52
C GLN A 138 -5.21 -0.60 0.14
N VAL A 139 -6.46 -1.02 -0.05
CA VAL A 139 -7.03 -1.29 -1.38
C VAL A 139 -7.58 0.03 -1.89
N LEU A 140 -6.71 0.86 -2.48
CA LEU A 140 -7.04 2.22 -2.92
C LEU A 140 -7.45 2.23 -4.39
N SER A 141 -8.39 3.10 -4.75
CA SER A 141 -8.60 3.52 -6.13
C SER A 141 -7.52 4.51 -6.57
N LYS A 142 -7.42 4.78 -7.87
CA LYS A 142 -6.41 5.71 -8.41
C LYS A 142 -6.63 7.13 -7.86
N GLU A 143 -7.89 7.51 -7.66
CA GLU A 143 -8.30 8.83 -7.20
C GLU A 143 -7.84 9.08 -5.75
N GLU A 144 -7.96 8.08 -4.87
CA GLU A 144 -7.53 8.18 -3.47
C GLU A 144 -6.01 8.29 -3.29
N LEU A 145 -5.22 7.94 -4.31
CA LEU A 145 -3.76 8.03 -4.29
C LEU A 145 -3.23 9.41 -4.72
N LEU A 146 -4.07 10.23 -5.36
CA LEU A 146 -3.67 11.47 -6.03
C LEU A 146 -4.14 12.74 -5.33
N GLU A 147 -5.03 12.64 -4.33
CA GLU A 147 -5.53 13.82 -3.63
C GLU A 147 -4.47 14.41 -2.69
N PRO A 148 -4.16 15.72 -2.80
CA PRO A 148 -3.32 16.41 -1.83
C PRO A 148 -3.94 16.30 -0.44
N ALA A 149 -3.11 16.14 0.59
CA ALA A 149 -3.59 15.99 1.96
C ALA A 149 -4.19 17.27 2.56
N ILE A 150 -4.00 18.41 1.90
CA ILE A 150 -4.59 19.68 2.26
C ILE A 150 -5.51 20.10 1.12
N SER A 151 -6.81 20.18 1.39
CA SER A 151 -7.78 20.77 0.47
C SER A 151 -7.83 22.28 0.67
N GLY A 152 -7.74 23.03 -0.43
CA GLY A 152 -7.63 24.48 -0.43
C GLY A 152 -6.19 24.92 -0.71
N GLY A 153 -5.98 25.58 -1.86
CA GLY A 153 -4.65 25.89 -2.35
C GLY A 153 -3.78 26.66 -1.35
N VAL A 154 -2.48 26.34 -1.33
CA VAL A 154 -1.52 26.98 -0.43
C VAL A 154 -1.00 28.26 -1.08
N GLY A 155 -1.04 29.37 -0.35
CA GLY A 155 -0.46 30.64 -0.80
C GLY A 155 1.06 30.63 -0.64
N ILE A 156 1.80 30.87 -1.73
CA ILE A 156 3.25 31.14 -1.68
C ILE A 156 3.59 32.44 -2.43
N THR A 157 4.78 32.97 -2.19
CA THR A 157 5.26 34.18 -2.87
C THR A 157 6.24 33.80 -3.98
N CYS A 158 6.07 34.38 -5.17
CA CYS A 158 7.00 34.22 -6.28
C CYS A 158 8.37 34.81 -5.89
N PRO A 159 9.47 34.03 -5.96
CA PRO A 159 10.79 34.51 -5.55
C PRO A 159 11.37 35.60 -6.47
N LYS A 160 10.82 35.78 -7.68
CA LYS A 160 11.29 36.79 -8.64
C LYS A 160 10.56 38.12 -8.54
N CYS A 161 9.23 38.12 -8.44
CA CYS A 161 8.42 39.35 -8.51
C CYS A 161 7.64 39.67 -7.22
N GLY A 162 7.65 38.79 -6.22
CA GLY A 162 6.85 38.99 -5.00
C GLY A 162 5.34 38.76 -5.17
N GLY A 163 4.87 38.36 -6.35
CA GLY A 163 3.46 38.05 -6.59
C GLY A 163 2.97 36.83 -5.80
N SER A 164 1.71 36.85 -5.39
CA SER A 164 1.09 35.73 -4.67
C SER A 164 0.68 34.61 -5.63
N LEU A 165 1.05 33.37 -5.32
CA LEU A 165 0.74 32.16 -6.08
C LEU A 165 -0.15 31.26 -5.22
N ILE A 166 -1.25 30.77 -5.77
CA ILE A 166 -2.07 29.74 -5.14
C ILE A 166 -1.70 28.41 -5.79
N ILE A 167 -1.17 27.48 -5.01
CA ILE A 167 -0.79 26.15 -5.49
C ILE A 167 -1.78 25.11 -4.98
N ASP A 168 -2.26 24.25 -5.87
CA ASP A 168 -3.15 23.12 -5.53
C ASP A 168 -2.38 21.82 -5.26
N GLY A 169 -1.05 21.83 -5.47
CA GLY A 169 -0.19 20.68 -5.32
C GLY A 169 -0.21 19.72 -6.51
N THR A 170 -0.94 19.99 -7.58
CA THR A 170 -0.98 19.07 -8.74
C THR A 170 0.37 19.00 -9.46
N GLU A 171 1.06 20.13 -9.59
CA GLU A 171 2.36 20.23 -10.25
C GLU A 171 3.42 20.83 -9.34
N ARG A 172 4.65 20.31 -9.49
CA ARG A 172 5.82 20.77 -8.73
C ARG A 172 6.47 22.03 -9.32
N LEU A 173 6.21 22.30 -10.58
CA LEU A 173 6.62 23.51 -11.28
C LEU A 173 5.36 24.33 -11.56
N VAL A 174 5.22 25.46 -10.90
CA VAL A 174 4.03 26.31 -11.01
C VAL A 174 4.39 27.57 -11.79
N LEU A 175 3.63 27.87 -12.85
CA LEU A 175 3.82 29.09 -13.61
C LEU A 175 3.31 30.30 -12.81
N CYS A 176 4.17 31.29 -12.61
CA CYS A 176 3.76 32.58 -12.05
C CYS A 176 3.04 33.41 -13.11
N GLU A 177 1.73 33.61 -12.94
CA GLU A 177 0.90 34.39 -13.86
C GLU A 177 1.32 35.87 -13.96
N TYR A 178 2.00 36.40 -12.94
CA TYR A 178 2.44 37.79 -12.92
C TYR A 178 3.71 38.06 -13.74
N CYS A 179 4.69 37.16 -13.69
CA CYS A 179 6.02 37.40 -14.31
C CYS A 179 6.50 36.28 -15.24
N GLY A 180 5.69 35.24 -15.44
CA GLY A 180 5.97 34.11 -16.31
C GLY A 180 7.05 33.14 -15.82
N LEU A 181 7.53 33.28 -14.56
CA LEU A 181 8.53 32.38 -14.01
C LEU A 181 7.89 31.04 -13.63
N ASN A 182 8.48 29.93 -14.06
CA ASN A 182 8.19 28.62 -13.48
C ASN A 182 8.86 28.52 -12.11
N VAL A 183 8.05 28.54 -11.04
CA VAL A 183 8.48 28.42 -9.65
C VAL A 183 8.50 26.96 -9.27
N TYR A 184 9.67 26.47 -8.87
CA TYR A 184 9.83 25.12 -8.34
C TYR A 184 9.43 25.07 -6.87
N LEU A 185 8.56 24.14 -6.50
CA LEU A 185 8.16 23.94 -5.11
C LEU A 185 9.25 23.21 -4.32
N SER A 186 9.62 23.75 -3.16
CA SER A 186 10.58 23.14 -2.25
C SER A 186 10.09 21.77 -1.78
N ASP A 187 11.02 20.88 -1.42
CA ASP A 187 10.73 19.55 -0.88
C ASP A 187 9.74 19.62 0.29
N ASP A 188 9.98 20.53 1.24
CA ASP A 188 9.14 20.66 2.44
C ASP A 188 7.69 21.02 2.12
N LEU A 189 7.48 21.94 1.18
CA LEU A 189 6.14 22.34 0.76
C LEU A 189 5.47 21.22 -0.04
N TRP A 190 6.24 20.57 -0.91
CA TRP A 190 5.77 19.44 -1.70
C TRP A 190 5.31 18.27 -0.82
N LEU A 191 6.10 17.91 0.19
CA LEU A 191 5.79 16.82 1.12
C LEU A 191 4.63 17.13 2.07
N ARG A 192 4.33 18.42 2.32
CA ARG A 192 3.11 18.83 3.04
C ARG A 192 1.85 18.64 2.20
N LEU A 193 1.96 18.88 0.89
CA LEU A 193 0.86 18.66 -0.05
C LEU A 193 0.68 17.17 -0.36
N HIS A 194 1.78 16.43 -0.43
CA HIS A 194 1.83 15.00 -0.74
C HIS A 194 2.54 14.22 0.37
N PRO A 195 1.87 13.99 1.52
CA PRO A 195 2.49 13.23 2.59
C PRO A 195 2.87 11.84 2.09
N VAL A 196 4.11 11.46 2.39
CA VAL A 196 4.64 10.17 1.99
C VAL A 196 3.84 9.08 2.67
N LEU A 197 3.37 8.09 1.90
CA LEU A 197 2.77 6.89 2.46
C LEU A 197 3.77 6.26 3.45
N VAL A 198 3.38 6.23 4.72
CA VAL A 198 4.16 5.58 5.76
C VAL A 198 4.00 4.07 5.58
N LYS A 199 5.13 3.36 5.62
CA LYS A 199 5.15 1.89 5.54
C LYS A 199 4.34 1.31 6.69
N SER A 200 3.33 0.52 6.36
CA SER A 200 2.44 -0.12 7.32
C SER A 200 2.38 -1.62 7.10
N GLU A 201 2.08 -2.35 8.16
CA GLU A 201 1.81 -3.78 8.11
C GLU A 201 0.34 -4.01 7.76
N TRP A 202 0.11 -4.79 6.72
CA TRP A 202 -1.21 -5.28 6.36
C TRP A 202 -1.21 -6.80 6.35
N PHE A 203 -2.39 -7.41 6.42
CA PHE A 203 -2.49 -8.86 6.58
C PHE A 203 -3.29 -9.49 5.48
N ILE A 204 -2.85 -10.68 5.07
CA ILE A 204 -3.64 -11.62 4.30
C ILE A 204 -4.30 -12.60 5.27
N VAL A 205 -5.61 -12.81 5.15
CA VAL A 205 -6.32 -13.89 5.86
C VAL A 205 -6.66 -14.97 4.85
N TYR A 206 -6.29 -16.21 5.16
CA TYR A 206 -6.39 -17.32 4.22
C TYR A 206 -6.77 -18.64 4.90
N ASP A 207 -7.19 -19.58 4.07
CA ASP A 207 -7.45 -20.96 4.42
C ASP A 207 -6.30 -21.85 3.98
N GLU A 208 -5.50 -22.30 4.97
CA GLU A 208 -4.32 -23.14 4.76
C GLU A 208 -4.63 -24.43 3.98
N LYS A 209 -5.82 -25.03 4.14
CA LYS A 209 -6.19 -26.24 3.39
C LYS A 209 -6.42 -25.93 1.90
N ARG A 210 -6.95 -24.75 1.59
CA ARG A 210 -7.10 -24.29 0.20
C ARG A 210 -5.76 -23.88 -0.40
N VAL A 211 -4.87 -23.27 0.38
CA VAL A 211 -3.52 -22.93 -0.07
C VAL A 211 -2.72 -24.18 -0.42
N LYS A 212 -2.73 -25.23 0.42
CA LYS A 212 -2.05 -26.51 0.14
C LYS A 212 -2.53 -27.25 -1.11
N LYS A 213 -3.67 -26.85 -1.70
CA LYS A 213 -4.20 -27.39 -2.95
C LYS A 213 -3.82 -26.57 -4.17
N ILE A 214 -3.23 -25.39 -3.98
CA ILE A 214 -2.62 -24.63 -5.06
C ILE A 214 -1.40 -25.44 -5.48
N ASN A 215 -1.33 -25.79 -6.77
CA ASN A 215 -0.16 -26.46 -7.30
C ASN A 215 0.95 -25.43 -7.41
N PHE A 216 1.96 -25.52 -6.54
CA PHE A 216 3.07 -24.59 -6.51
C PHE A 216 4.13 -24.89 -7.62
N ASP A 217 4.02 -26.05 -8.28
CA ASP A 217 5.02 -26.58 -9.24
C ASP A 217 4.75 -26.19 -10.71
N VAL A 218 3.86 -25.24 -10.99
CA VAL A 218 3.49 -24.86 -12.38
C VAL A 218 3.91 -23.42 -12.68
N TYR A 219 5.16 -23.05 -12.42
CA TYR A 219 5.79 -21.83 -12.97
C TYR A 219 7.29 -22.01 -13.20
#